data_AF-A0A352LP79-F1
#
_entry.id   AF-A0A352LP79-F1
#
_cell.length_a   1.000
_cell.length_b   1.000
_cell.length_c   1.000
_cell.angle_alpha   90.00
_cell.angle_beta   90.00
_cell.angle_gamma   90.00
#
_symmetry.space_group_name_H-M   'P 1'
#
loop_
_entity.id
_entity.type
_entity.pdbx_description
1 polymer ?
#
loop_
_entity_poly.entity_id
_entity_poly.type
_entity_poly.pdbx_seq_one_letter_code
_entity_poly.pdbx_strand_id
1 'polypeptide(L)'
;MNKFKTIAAVCAVACMTLTAQSALAAGGASGPAVKYAKQGQIGEVITNPYRIAPLTAIIRSGGYQLANVKVRIVPKANGTEVKYEVDRSELLTHGGIPVFGLYPDYVNTVEVSYTRIDAKGEKKDISETYKLYAPPVYTE
;
A
#
# COMPACT_ATOMS: atom_id res chain seq x y z
N MET A 1 42.33 40.28 -36.55
CA MET A 1 42.21 38.82 -36.28
C MET A 1 41.69 38.48 -34.86
N ASN A 2 41.06 39.41 -34.13
CA ASN A 2 40.64 39.18 -32.72
C ASN A 2 39.13 38.99 -32.50
N LYS A 3 38.26 39.43 -33.44
CA LYS A 3 36.80 39.26 -33.32
C LYS A 3 36.30 37.84 -33.62
N PHE A 4 36.98 37.12 -34.53
CA PHE A 4 36.64 35.74 -34.87
C PHE A 4 36.96 34.75 -33.73
N LYS A 5 38.06 34.99 -32.98
CA LYS A 5 38.42 34.18 -31.81
C LYS A 5 37.48 34.39 -30.62
N THR A 6 36.95 35.60 -30.45
CA THR A 6 35.97 35.91 -29.38
C THR A 6 34.59 35.32 -29.68
N ILE A 7 34.15 35.32 -30.93
CA ILE A 7 32.87 34.68 -31.33
C ILE A 7 32.95 33.15 -31.16
N ALA A 8 34.06 32.53 -31.58
CA ALA A 8 34.26 31.09 -31.39
C ALA A 8 34.31 30.68 -29.91
N ALA A 9 34.90 31.52 -29.04
CA ALA A 9 34.94 31.28 -27.60
C ALA A 9 33.56 31.42 -26.93
N VAL A 10 32.72 32.35 -27.38
CA VAL A 10 31.35 32.53 -26.86
C VAL A 10 30.43 31.38 -27.29
N CYS A 11 30.54 30.88 -28.52
CA CYS A 11 29.80 29.70 -28.97
C CYS A 11 30.20 28.42 -28.22
N ALA A 12 31.50 28.25 -27.92
CA ALA A 12 31.98 27.09 -27.17
C ALA A 12 31.48 27.07 -25.71
N VAL A 13 31.37 28.24 -25.06
CA VAL A 13 30.81 28.36 -23.70
C VAL A 13 29.28 28.18 -23.69
N ALA A 14 28.58 28.66 -24.73
CA ALA A 14 27.14 28.46 -24.87
C ALA A 14 26.75 26.99 -25.14
N CYS A 15 27.63 26.20 -25.77
CA CYS A 15 27.39 24.77 -25.97
C CYS A 15 27.60 23.93 -24.70
N MET A 16 28.40 24.39 -23.73
CA MET A 16 28.66 23.67 -22.48
C MET A 16 27.56 23.86 -21.43
N THR A 17 26.70 24.87 -21.56
CA THR A 17 25.56 25.08 -20.64
C THR A 17 24.31 24.27 -21.03
N LEU A 18 24.29 23.69 -22.23
CA LEU A 18 23.17 22.87 -22.74
C LEU A 18 23.24 21.39 -22.32
N THR A 19 24.38 20.92 -21.78
CA THR A 19 24.57 19.53 -21.36
C THR A 19 24.40 19.31 -19.86
N ALA A 20 24.03 20.34 -19.10
CA ALA A 20 23.56 20.20 -17.72
C ALA A 20 22.12 19.62 -17.71
N GLN A 21 21.95 18.43 -18.26
CA GLN A 21 20.77 17.62 -18.01
C GLN A 21 20.78 17.27 -16.54
N SER A 22 19.91 17.95 -15.79
CA SER A 22 19.53 17.54 -14.45
C SER A 22 19.18 16.05 -14.51
N ALA A 23 19.98 15.23 -13.83
CA ALA A 23 19.61 13.87 -13.53
C ALA A 23 18.39 13.92 -12.59
N LEU A 24 17.21 14.08 -13.17
CA LEU A 24 15.95 13.83 -12.49
C LEU A 24 15.95 12.34 -12.21
N ALA A 25 16.29 11.98 -10.98
CA ALA A 25 16.00 10.66 -10.45
C ALA A 25 14.48 10.50 -10.53
N ALA A 26 14.01 9.88 -11.62
CA ALA A 26 12.64 9.44 -11.78
C ALA A 26 12.42 8.24 -10.87
N GLY A 27 12.52 8.47 -9.55
CA GLY A 27 11.91 7.60 -8.57
C GLY A 27 10.42 7.69 -8.81
N GLY A 28 9.88 6.72 -9.57
CA GLY A 28 8.43 6.56 -9.70
C GLY A 28 7.80 6.65 -8.32
N ALA A 29 6.64 7.31 -8.22
CA ALA A 29 6.01 7.69 -6.95
C ALA A 29 5.99 6.48 -5.99
N SER A 30 6.99 6.42 -5.10
CA SER A 30 7.08 5.43 -4.03
C SER A 30 6.25 5.86 -2.82
N GLY A 31 5.41 6.87 -3.02
CA GLY A 31 4.48 7.41 -2.04
C GLY A 31 3.16 6.61 -2.01
N PRO A 32 2.23 7.00 -1.13
CA PRO A 32 1.00 6.27 -0.83
C PRO A 32 -0.05 6.21 -1.96
N ALA A 33 0.33 6.55 -3.19
CA ALA A 33 -0.52 6.49 -4.35
C ALA A 33 -0.63 5.05 -4.87
N VAL A 34 -1.67 4.34 -4.44
CA VAL A 34 -2.01 3.02 -4.96
C VAL A 34 -2.79 3.18 -6.26
N LYS A 35 -2.40 2.49 -7.34
CA LYS A 35 -3.10 2.54 -8.64
C LYS A 35 -4.45 1.84 -8.65
N TYR A 36 -4.74 1.05 -7.61
CA TYR A 36 -5.94 0.25 -7.47
C TYR A 36 -6.94 0.93 -6.54
N ALA A 37 -8.23 0.67 -6.76
CA ALA A 37 -9.31 1.24 -5.95
C ALA A 37 -9.14 0.83 -4.49
N LYS A 38 -9.01 1.82 -3.60
CA LYS A 38 -9.04 1.62 -2.16
C LYS A 38 -10.46 1.80 -1.63
N GLN A 39 -10.89 0.89 -0.76
CA GLN A 39 -12.16 1.02 -0.04
C GLN A 39 -12.03 1.95 1.18
N GLY A 40 -10.82 2.06 1.71
CA GLY A 40 -10.55 2.66 3.02
C GLY A 40 -9.54 3.80 2.99
N GLN A 41 -8.96 4.10 4.16
CA GLN A 41 -7.98 5.18 4.31
C GLN A 41 -6.54 4.75 3.95
N ILE A 42 -6.28 3.45 3.87
CA ILE A 42 -5.00 2.85 3.45
C ILE A 42 -5.08 2.33 2.01
N GLY A 43 -4.31 1.30 1.66
CA GLY A 43 -4.20 0.81 0.29
C GLY A 43 -5.37 -0.05 -0.16
N GLU A 44 -5.16 -0.71 -1.30
CA GLU A 44 -6.10 -1.66 -1.88
C GLU A 44 -6.29 -2.91 -1.00
N VAL A 45 -7.37 -3.64 -1.24
CA VAL A 45 -7.56 -4.96 -0.65
C VAL A 45 -7.35 -6.03 -1.71
N ILE A 46 -6.50 -7.01 -1.41
CA ILE A 46 -6.23 -8.15 -2.26
C ILE A 46 -6.74 -9.41 -1.57
N THR A 47 -7.70 -10.09 -2.19
CA THR A 47 -8.18 -11.40 -1.75
C THR A 47 -7.29 -12.51 -2.29
N ASN A 48 -7.10 -13.56 -1.51
CA ASN A 48 -6.23 -14.70 -1.82
C ASN A 48 -4.85 -14.27 -2.39
N PRO A 49 -4.08 -13.45 -1.67
CA PRO A 49 -2.89 -12.77 -2.20
C PRO A 49 -1.80 -13.74 -2.67
N TYR A 50 -1.70 -14.91 -2.03
CA TYR A 50 -0.72 -15.95 -2.36
C TYR A 50 -1.32 -17.11 -3.16
N ARG A 51 -2.58 -17.00 -3.58
CA ARG A 51 -3.32 -18.00 -4.38
C ARG A 51 -3.51 -19.38 -3.74
N ILE A 52 -3.00 -19.61 -2.53
CA ILE A 52 -3.09 -20.89 -1.80
C ILE A 52 -4.17 -20.90 -0.71
N ALA A 53 -4.64 -19.72 -0.28
CA ALA A 53 -5.52 -19.58 0.88
C ALA A 53 -6.74 -18.69 0.51
N PRO A 54 -7.79 -19.27 -0.11
CA PRO A 54 -8.92 -18.49 -0.64
C PRO A 54 -9.68 -17.69 0.42
N LEU A 55 -9.65 -18.12 1.68
CA LEU A 55 -10.31 -17.48 2.82
C LEU A 55 -9.41 -16.46 3.55
N THR A 56 -8.53 -15.81 2.79
CA THR A 56 -7.62 -14.78 3.31
C THR A 56 -7.60 -13.55 2.41
N ALA A 57 -7.21 -12.41 2.97
CA ALA A 57 -6.97 -11.18 2.25
C ALA A 57 -5.81 -10.40 2.87
N ILE A 58 -5.26 -9.45 2.12
CA ILE A 58 -4.35 -8.42 2.64
C ILE A 58 -4.94 -7.06 2.33
N ILE A 59 -5.08 -6.23 3.36
CA ILE A 59 -5.38 -4.80 3.20
C ILE A 59 -4.03 -4.09 3.14
N ARG A 60 -3.63 -3.61 1.96
CA ARG A 60 -2.30 -3.02 1.78
C ARG A 60 -2.14 -1.78 2.65
N SER A 61 -0.93 -1.63 3.19
CA SER A 61 -0.54 -0.43 3.95
C SER A 61 -0.64 0.86 3.13
N GLY A 62 -0.59 0.76 1.80
CA GLY A 62 -0.60 1.91 0.91
C GLY A 62 0.58 2.83 1.16
N GLY A 63 1.74 2.32 1.58
CA GLY A 63 2.94 3.13 1.86
C GLY A 63 2.97 3.80 3.24
N TYR A 64 1.94 3.61 4.06
CA TYR A 64 1.93 4.06 5.45
C TYR A 64 2.61 3.06 6.36
N GLN A 65 3.22 3.53 7.44
CA GLN A 65 3.61 2.66 8.55
C GLN A 65 2.39 2.43 9.44
N LEU A 66 2.18 1.18 9.87
CA LEU A 66 1.04 0.79 10.69
C LEU A 66 1.53 0.25 12.05
N ALA A 67 0.78 0.54 13.11
CA ALA A 67 1.04 0.05 14.46
C ALA A 67 -0.29 -0.23 15.19
N ASN A 68 -0.23 -0.98 16.30
CA ASN A 68 -1.39 -1.31 17.15
C ASN A 68 -2.58 -1.86 16.36
N VAL A 69 -2.31 -2.73 15.39
CA VAL A 69 -3.32 -3.23 14.47
C VAL A 69 -4.15 -4.30 15.16
N LYS A 70 -5.48 -4.15 15.10
CA LYS A 70 -6.45 -5.15 15.53
C LYS A 70 -7.44 -5.39 14.42
N VAL A 71 -7.75 -6.67 14.20
CA VAL A 71 -8.69 -7.12 13.18
C VAL A 71 -9.81 -7.88 13.86
N ARG A 72 -11.04 -7.64 13.43
CA ARG A 72 -12.24 -8.34 13.88
C ARG A 72 -13.11 -8.67 12.68
N ILE A 73 -13.42 -9.95 12.52
CA ILE A 73 -14.33 -10.43 11.48
C ILE A 73 -15.70 -10.57 12.11
N VAL A 74 -16.66 -9.82 11.60
CA VAL A 74 -18.04 -9.86 12.09
C VAL A 74 -18.62 -11.25 11.79
N PRO A 75 -19.12 -11.97 12.81
CA PRO A 75 -19.68 -13.30 12.60
C PRO A 75 -20.95 -13.24 11.75
N LYS A 76 -21.11 -14.23 10.86
CA LYS A 76 -22.40 -14.51 10.22
C LYS A 76 -23.38 -15.14 11.22
N ALA A 77 -24.65 -15.29 10.86
CA ALA A 77 -25.60 -16.04 11.68
C ALA A 77 -25.07 -17.46 11.98
N ASN A 78 -25.01 -17.84 13.25
CA ASN A 78 -24.39 -19.07 13.76
C ASN A 78 -22.87 -19.20 13.46
N GLY A 79 -22.20 -18.10 13.13
CA GLY A 79 -20.75 -18.03 13.00
C GLY A 79 -20.07 -17.70 14.34
N THR A 80 -18.76 -17.90 14.38
CA THR A 80 -17.91 -17.56 15.52
C THR A 80 -17.21 -16.23 15.29
N GLU A 81 -17.08 -15.42 16.34
CA GLU A 81 -16.27 -14.22 16.24
C GLU A 81 -14.79 -14.58 16.11
N VAL A 82 -14.10 -13.93 15.17
CA VAL A 82 -12.64 -14.04 15.00
C VAL A 82 -12.05 -12.66 15.21
N LYS A 83 -11.22 -12.52 16.25
CA LYS A 83 -10.54 -11.27 16.61
C LYS A 83 -9.09 -11.56 16.98
N TYR A 84 -8.18 -10.73 16.48
CA TYR A 84 -6.75 -10.87 16.74
C TYR A 84 -6.03 -9.53 16.60
N GLU A 85 -4.86 -9.46 17.19
CA GLU A 85 -3.90 -8.38 17.00
C GLU A 85 -2.87 -8.83 15.95
N VAL A 86 -2.34 -7.87 15.20
CA VAL A 86 -1.32 -8.16 14.18
C VAL A 86 -0.02 -7.49 14.60
N ASP A 87 1.01 -8.31 14.73
CA ASP A 87 2.34 -7.88 15.09
C ASP A 87 3.04 -7.14 13.94
N ARG A 88 4.02 -6.30 14.31
CA ARG A 88 4.74 -5.45 13.35
C ARG A 88 5.47 -6.27 12.28
N SER A 89 6.01 -7.43 12.63
CA SER A 89 6.72 -8.33 11.71
C SER A 89 5.83 -8.77 10.55
N GLU A 90 4.57 -9.07 10.83
CA GLU A 90 3.57 -9.58 9.89
C GLU A 90 3.14 -8.47 8.94
N LEU A 91 2.96 -7.25 9.48
CA LEU A 91 2.65 -6.06 8.67
C LEU A 91 3.73 -5.78 7.64
N LEU A 92 5.01 -5.95 8.02
CA LEU A 92 6.15 -5.76 7.13
C LEU A 92 6.29 -6.91 6.12
N THR A 93 6.10 -8.15 6.57
CA THR A 93 6.17 -9.35 5.72
C THR A 93 5.14 -9.32 4.60
N HIS A 94 3.90 -8.92 4.92
CA HIS A 94 2.78 -8.91 3.99
C HIS A 94 2.56 -7.56 3.30
N GLY A 95 3.32 -6.52 3.69
CA GLY A 95 3.18 -5.16 3.16
C GLY A 95 1.83 -4.49 3.48
N GLY A 96 1.17 -4.93 4.55
CA GLY A 96 -0.19 -4.55 4.89
C GLY A 96 -0.76 -5.43 6.01
N ILE A 97 -2.04 -5.26 6.28
CA ILE A 97 -2.75 -5.98 7.33
C ILE A 97 -3.23 -7.33 6.76
N PRO A 98 -2.68 -8.47 7.21
CA PRO A 98 -3.21 -9.78 6.85
C PRO A 98 -4.55 -10.00 7.53
N VAL A 99 -5.52 -10.49 6.76
CA VAL A 99 -6.85 -10.86 7.22
C VAL A 99 -7.03 -12.36 6.96
N PHE A 100 -7.20 -13.14 8.02
CA PHE A 100 -7.48 -14.58 7.97
C PHE A 100 -8.81 -14.92 8.66
N GLY A 101 -9.42 -16.03 8.24
CA GLY A 101 -10.67 -16.53 8.83
C GLY A 101 -11.93 -15.97 8.18
N LEU A 102 -11.86 -15.60 6.90
CA LEU A 102 -13.04 -15.17 6.14
C LEU A 102 -14.02 -16.34 5.96
N TYR A 103 -15.31 -16.07 6.04
CA TYR A 103 -16.36 -17.04 5.74
C TYR A 103 -16.43 -17.31 4.23
N PRO A 104 -16.51 -18.59 3.81
CA PRO A 104 -16.63 -18.97 2.40
C PRO A 104 -17.98 -18.54 1.81
N ASP A 105 -17.95 -18.21 0.51
CA ASP A 105 -19.11 -17.76 -0.28
C ASP A 105 -19.94 -16.67 0.44
N TYR A 106 -19.23 -15.69 0.99
CA TYR A 106 -19.84 -14.65 1.80
C TYR A 106 -19.14 -13.30 1.62
N VAL A 107 -19.92 -12.22 1.69
CA VAL A 107 -19.39 -10.85 1.77
C VAL A 107 -19.10 -10.55 3.23
N ASN A 108 -17.88 -10.87 3.65
CA ASN A 108 -17.40 -10.68 5.01
C ASN A 108 -17.29 -9.21 5.37
N THR A 109 -17.74 -8.86 6.57
CA THR A 109 -17.53 -7.54 7.14
C THR A 109 -16.34 -7.62 8.09
N VAL A 110 -15.26 -6.90 7.76
CA VAL A 110 -14.00 -6.92 8.51
C VAL A 110 -13.78 -5.54 9.09
N GLU A 111 -13.77 -5.45 10.40
CA GLU A 111 -13.43 -4.24 11.13
C GLU A 111 -11.96 -4.24 11.50
N VAL A 112 -11.30 -3.13 11.24
CA VAL A 112 -9.87 -2.99 11.48
C VAL A 112 -9.62 -1.66 12.19
N SER A 113 -8.89 -1.73 13.30
CA SER A 113 -8.40 -0.56 14.03
C SER A 113 -6.88 -0.54 14.01
N TYR A 114 -6.29 0.61 13.74
CA TYR A 114 -4.83 0.74 13.67
C TYR A 114 -4.38 2.20 13.85
N THR A 115 -3.14 2.36 14.28
CA THR A 115 -2.43 3.64 14.25
C THR A 115 -1.69 3.77 12.92
N ARG A 116 -2.11 4.71 12.07
CA ARG A 116 -1.43 5.08 10.84
C ARG A 116 -0.33 6.09 11.13
N ILE A 117 0.85 5.87 10.58
CA ILE A 117 1.99 6.76 10.69
C ILE A 117 2.41 7.19 9.29
N ASP A 118 2.28 8.48 9.00
CA ASP A 118 2.64 9.06 7.71
C ASP A 118 4.16 9.22 7.59
N ALA A 119 4.69 9.45 6.38
CA ALA A 119 6.14 9.63 6.16
C ALA A 119 6.75 10.80 6.95
N LYS A 120 5.93 11.75 7.41
CA LYS A 120 6.31 12.88 8.27
C LYS A 120 6.27 12.54 9.77
N GLY A 121 5.88 11.32 10.13
CA GLY A 121 5.77 10.86 11.52
C GLY A 121 4.45 11.19 12.23
N GLU A 122 3.49 11.81 11.54
CA GLU A 122 2.16 12.09 12.09
C GLU A 122 1.43 10.76 12.37
N LYS A 123 0.93 10.59 13.60
CA LYS A 123 0.20 9.40 14.03
C LYS A 123 -1.29 9.69 14.07
N LYS A 124 -2.10 8.81 13.50
CA LYS A 124 -3.57 8.87 13.51
C LYS A 124 -4.14 7.51 13.85
N ASP A 125 -4.96 7.45 14.89
CA ASP A 125 -5.73 6.25 15.19
C ASP A 125 -6.98 6.22 14.31
N ILE A 126 -7.13 5.12 13.57
CA ILE A 126 -8.18 4.95 12.58
C ILE A 126 -8.91 3.64 12.89
N SER A 127 -10.23 3.67 12.75
CA SER A 127 -11.09 2.50 12.78
C SER A 127 -12.00 2.54 11.57
N GLU A 128 -12.01 1.46 10.80
CA GLU A 128 -12.76 1.40 9.56
C GLU A 128 -13.19 -0.04 9.24
N THR A 129 -14.11 -0.15 8.28
CA THR A 129 -14.77 -1.42 7.95
C THR A 129 -14.62 -1.72 6.46
N TYR A 130 -14.23 -2.95 6.17
CA TYR A 130 -14.05 -3.48 4.83
C TYR A 130 -15.10 -4.54 4.51
N LYS A 131 -15.49 -4.62 3.24
CA LYS A 131 -16.42 -5.64 2.75
C LYS A 131 -15.70 -6.53 1.77
N LEU A 132 -15.40 -7.76 2.19
CA LEU A 132 -14.53 -8.68 1.46
C LEU A 132 -15.32 -9.91 1.03
N TYR A 133 -15.51 -10.08 -0.27
CA TYR A 133 -16.05 -11.34 -0.80
C TYR A 133 -14.95 -12.41 -0.76
N ALA A 134 -15.25 -13.54 -0.15
CA ALA A 134 -14.42 -14.73 -0.21
C ALA A 134 -15.12 -15.81 -1.05
N PRO A 135 -14.40 -16.47 -1.97
CA PRO A 135 -14.98 -17.52 -2.81
C PRO A 135 -15.37 -18.76 -1.97
N PRO A 136 -16.19 -19.66 -2.53
CA PRO A 136 -16.46 -20.96 -1.91
C PRO A 136 -15.17 -21.78 -1.76
N VAL A 137 -15.14 -22.66 -0.76
CA VAL A 137 -14.08 -23.67 -0.60
C VAL A 137 -14.56 -24.96 -1.22
N TYR A 138 -13.78 -25.47 -2.17
CA TYR A 138 -13.97 -26.79 -2.74
C TYR A 138 -13.07 -27.77 -1.98
N THR A 139 -13.66 -28.79 -1.36
CA THR A 139 -12.96 -29.97 -0.88
C THR A 139 -13.17 -31.07 -1.91
N GLU A 140 -12.08 -31.60 -2.47
CA GLU A 140 -12.11 -32.76 -3.37
C GLU A 140 -12.40 -34.06 -2.62
#